data_AF-A0A8J4IKF9-F1
#
_entry.id   AF-A0A8J4IKF9-F1
#
_cell.length_a   1.000
_cell.length_b   1.000
_cell.length_c   1.000
_cell.angle_alpha   90.00
_cell.angle_beta   90.00
_cell.angle_gamma   90.00
#
_symmetry.space_group_name_H-M   'P 1'
#
loop_
_entity.id
_entity.type
_entity.pdbx_description
1 polymer ?
#
loop_
_entity_poly.entity_id
_entity_poly.type
_entity_poly.pdbx_seq_one_letter_code
_entity_poly.pdbx_strand_id
1 'polypeptide(L)'
;DHLKALETFFLESILSHIYYFRCRDYIELLAQVYLLPDFLSEHSKVRLVVVDGIAFPFRHDFEDLSLRTRLLNGLAQQLIIIANDHKSAVVLTNQMTTRIGQGQSTLVPALGESWGHAATVRLIFHWDNSQRLATLYKSPSQKESTIPFNITSHGFRDVQPPAVTQNAEDTEMNPRKRPRREEEK
;
A
#
# COMPACT_ATOMS: atom_id res chain seq x y z
N ASP A 1 4.17 23.75 -8.19
CA ASP A 1 3.25 24.84 -7.83
C ASP A 1 1.83 24.27 -7.83
N HIS A 2 1.23 24.09 -6.66
CA HIS A 2 -0.02 23.32 -6.51
C HIS A 2 -1.23 24.09 -7.06
N LEU A 3 -1.18 25.43 -7.09
CA LEU A 3 -2.24 26.26 -7.63
C LEU A 3 -2.45 26.04 -9.14
N LYS A 4 -1.36 25.94 -9.92
CA LYS A 4 -1.43 25.62 -11.36
C LYS A 4 -1.91 24.19 -11.65
N ALA A 5 -1.66 23.25 -10.74
CA ALA A 5 -2.16 21.88 -10.88
C ALA A 5 -3.68 21.84 -10.69
N LEU A 6 -4.24 22.67 -9.81
CA LEU A 6 -5.69 22.76 -9.58
C LEU A 6 -6.45 23.30 -10.79
N GLU A 7 -5.85 24.18 -11.59
CA GLU A 7 -6.45 24.70 -12.84
C GLU A 7 -6.76 23.60 -13.85
N THR A 8 -6.01 22.50 -13.82
CA THR A 8 -6.19 21.33 -14.70
C THR A 8 -6.69 20.09 -13.96
N PHE A 9 -7.12 20.24 -12.70
CA PHE A 9 -7.60 19.15 -11.84
C PHE A 9 -9.10 18.90 -12.03
N PHE A 10 -9.49 18.58 -13.25
CA PHE A 10 -10.85 18.13 -13.59
C PHE A 10 -10.82 16.66 -14.03
N LEU A 11 -11.98 16.01 -14.01
CA LEU A 11 -12.12 14.56 -14.16
C LEU A 11 -11.47 14.05 -15.45
N GLU A 12 -11.77 14.68 -16.58
CA GLU A 12 -11.30 14.27 -17.90
C GLU A 12 -9.77 14.35 -17.98
N SER A 13 -9.19 15.42 -17.42
CA SER A 13 -7.73 15.59 -17.32
C SER A 13 -7.13 14.49 -16.44
N ILE A 14 -7.70 14.16 -15.29
CA ILE A 14 -7.17 13.08 -14.45
C ILE A 14 -7.20 11.74 -15.20
N LEU A 15 -8.35 11.39 -15.78
CA LEU A 15 -8.54 10.12 -16.46
C LEU A 15 -7.68 9.98 -17.72
N SER A 16 -7.41 11.06 -18.47
CA SER A 16 -6.55 11.01 -19.66
C SER A 16 -5.09 10.66 -19.35
N HIS A 17 -4.68 10.73 -18.07
CA HIS A 17 -3.33 10.37 -17.63
C HIS A 17 -3.27 9.00 -16.92
N ILE A 18 -4.36 8.22 -16.97
CA ILE A 18 -4.42 6.85 -16.44
C ILE A 18 -4.45 5.86 -17.61
N TYR A 19 -3.41 5.04 -17.69
CA TYR A 19 -3.30 3.99 -18.70
C TYR A 19 -3.68 2.65 -18.07
N TYR A 20 -4.65 1.96 -18.67
CA TYR A 20 -5.21 0.72 -18.15
C TYR A 20 -4.99 -0.44 -19.11
N PHE A 21 -4.37 -1.51 -18.61
CA PHE A 21 -4.14 -2.75 -19.35
C PHE A 21 -4.77 -3.91 -18.58
N ARG A 22 -5.68 -4.63 -19.23
CA ARG A 22 -6.33 -5.80 -18.62
C ARG A 22 -5.58 -7.06 -19.03
N CYS A 23 -4.94 -7.71 -18.06
CA CYS A 23 -4.30 -9.02 -18.23
C CYS A 23 -5.22 -10.11 -17.64
N ARG A 24 -5.43 -11.20 -18.38
CA ARG A 24 -6.33 -12.31 -18.01
C ARG A 24 -5.58 -13.50 -17.43
N ASP A 25 -4.34 -13.70 -17.86
CA ASP A 25 -3.48 -14.78 -17.43
C ASP A 25 -2.04 -14.29 -17.20
N TYR A 26 -1.15 -15.21 -16.82
CA TYR A 26 0.23 -14.88 -16.49
C TYR A 26 1.05 -14.55 -17.74
N ILE A 27 0.65 -15.05 -18.92
CA ILE A 27 1.34 -14.80 -20.19
C ILE A 27 1.09 -13.36 -20.62
N GLU A 28 -0.17 -12.92 -20.61
CA GLU A 28 -0.55 -11.53 -20.88
C GLU A 28 0.13 -10.57 -19.89
N LEU A 29 0.17 -10.91 -18.59
CA LEU A 29 0.86 -10.10 -17.59
C LEU A 29 2.36 -9.99 -17.85
N LEU A 30 3.03 -11.11 -18.14
CA LEU A 30 4.45 -11.10 -18.48
C LEU A 30 4.69 -10.24 -19.72
N ALA A 31 3.94 -10.47 -20.80
CA ALA A 31 4.07 -9.70 -22.04
C ALA A 31 3.90 -8.19 -21.77
N GLN A 32 2.89 -7.80 -20.98
CA GLN A 32 2.65 -6.41 -20.65
C GLN A 32 3.81 -5.79 -19.87
N VAL A 33 4.43 -6.53 -18.93
CA VAL A 33 5.59 -6.03 -18.20
C VAL A 33 6.84 -5.94 -19.09
N TYR A 34 7.01 -6.84 -20.06
CA TYR A 34 8.11 -6.76 -21.02
C TYR A 34 7.98 -5.58 -22.00
N LEU A 35 6.75 -5.18 -22.34
CA LEU A 35 6.48 -4.02 -23.20
C LEU A 35 6.49 -2.68 -22.42
N LEU A 36 6.43 -2.73 -21.09
CA LEU A 36 6.31 -1.56 -20.25
C LEU A 36 7.49 -0.57 -20.36
N PRO A 37 8.77 -0.99 -20.50
CA PRO A 37 9.88 -0.05 -20.68
C PRO A 37 9.74 0.85 -21.91
N ASP A 38 9.34 0.29 -23.05
CA ASP A 38 9.13 1.05 -24.29
C ASP A 38 7.96 2.03 -24.11
N PHE A 39 6.86 1.55 -23.54
CA PHE A 39 5.71 2.38 -23.21
C PHE A 39 6.09 3.53 -22.27
N LEU A 40 6.84 3.28 -21.20
CA LEU A 40 7.24 4.33 -20.26
C LEU A 40 8.24 5.32 -20.87
N SER A 41 8.97 4.93 -21.91
CA SER A 41 9.82 5.83 -22.69
C SER A 41 8.99 6.80 -23.52
N GLU A 42 7.92 6.32 -24.15
CA GLU A 42 6.95 7.15 -24.88
C GLU A 42 6.09 8.01 -23.94
N HIS A 43 5.84 7.52 -22.73
CA HIS A 43 5.02 8.14 -21.70
C HIS A 43 5.84 8.58 -20.48
N SER A 44 6.91 9.34 -20.69
CA SER A 44 7.88 9.79 -19.67
C SER A 44 7.32 10.50 -18.42
N LYS A 45 6.06 10.94 -18.46
CA LYS A 45 5.36 11.55 -17.32
C LYS A 45 4.76 10.53 -16.35
N VAL A 46 4.67 9.25 -16.72
CA VAL A 46 4.17 8.19 -15.83
C VAL A 46 5.18 7.98 -14.70
N ARG A 47 4.70 8.07 -13.46
CA ARG A 47 5.53 7.93 -12.24
C ARG A 47 5.06 6.82 -11.30
N LEU A 48 3.96 6.15 -11.65
CA LEU A 48 3.35 5.09 -10.86
C LEU A 48 2.89 3.97 -11.79
N VAL A 49 3.33 2.76 -11.49
CA VAL A 49 2.87 1.51 -12.10
C VAL A 49 2.17 0.71 -11.02
N VAL A 50 0.93 0.29 -11.27
CA VAL A 50 0.16 -0.54 -10.34
C VAL A 50 -0.17 -1.88 -11.00
N VAL A 51 0.13 -2.98 -10.30
CA VAL A 51 -0.32 -4.32 -10.69
C VAL A 51 -1.31 -4.82 -9.64
N ASP A 52 -2.58 -4.92 -10.03
CA ASP A 52 -3.68 -5.31 -9.16
C ASP A 52 -4.41 -6.55 -9.72
N GLY A 53 -4.21 -7.78 -9.23
CA GLY A 53 -3.28 -8.22 -8.19
C GLY A 53 -2.36 -9.36 -8.63
N ILE A 54 -1.12 -9.31 -8.13
CA ILE A 54 0.01 -10.07 -8.67
C ILE A 54 -0.14 -11.59 -8.53
N ALA A 55 -0.91 -12.04 -7.55
CA ALA A 55 -1.08 -13.46 -7.30
C ALA A 55 -2.19 -14.11 -8.11
N PHE A 56 -3.10 -13.34 -8.70
CA PHE A 56 -4.23 -13.91 -9.42
C PHE A 56 -3.80 -14.83 -10.59
N PRO A 57 -2.90 -14.39 -11.50
CA PRO A 57 -2.55 -15.20 -12.67
C PRO A 57 -1.67 -16.42 -12.37
N PHE A 58 -1.03 -16.46 -11.20
CA PHE A 58 -0.08 -17.51 -10.83
C PHE A 58 -0.64 -18.51 -9.81
N ARG A 59 -1.91 -18.39 -9.40
CA ARG A 59 -2.52 -19.29 -8.41
C ARG A 59 -3.39 -20.38 -9.01
N HIS A 60 -4.00 -20.10 -10.15
CA HIS A 60 -4.85 -21.05 -10.85
C HIS A 60 -4.06 -21.63 -12.01
N ASP A 61 -4.24 -22.93 -12.27
CA ASP A 61 -3.78 -23.61 -13.48
C ASP A 61 -2.26 -23.56 -13.73
N PHE A 62 -1.46 -23.67 -12.67
CA PHE A 62 0.01 -23.71 -12.77
C PHE A 62 0.57 -25.03 -12.21
N GLU A 63 0.66 -26.05 -13.05
CA GLU A 63 1.13 -27.39 -12.67
C GLU A 63 2.62 -27.42 -12.30
N ASP A 64 3.46 -26.73 -13.08
CA ASP A 64 4.91 -26.65 -12.84
C ASP A 64 5.26 -25.51 -11.87
N LEU A 65 5.37 -25.85 -10.59
CA LEU A 65 5.76 -24.92 -9.53
C LEU A 65 7.18 -24.35 -9.68
N SER A 66 8.07 -25.08 -10.35
CA SER A 66 9.44 -24.61 -10.61
C SER A 66 9.43 -23.52 -11.68
N LEU A 67 8.72 -23.75 -12.78
CA LEU A 67 8.49 -22.74 -13.81
C LEU A 67 7.80 -21.51 -13.22
N ARG A 68 6.74 -21.71 -12.43
CA ARG A 68 6.03 -20.63 -11.73
C ARG A 68 6.99 -19.75 -10.94
N THR A 69 7.86 -20.36 -10.14
CA THR A 69 8.84 -19.65 -9.31
C THR A 69 9.84 -18.87 -10.18
N ARG A 70 10.31 -19.47 -11.28
CA ARG A 70 11.22 -18.80 -12.22
C ARG A 70 10.58 -17.57 -12.88
N LEU A 71 9.34 -17.71 -13.36
CA LEU A 71 8.60 -16.63 -14.00
C LEU A 71 8.31 -15.49 -13.03
N LEU A 72 7.87 -15.82 -11.81
CA LEU A 72 7.67 -14.83 -10.76
C LEU A 72 8.97 -14.07 -10.46
N ASN A 73 10.09 -14.78 -10.27
CA ASN A 73 11.36 -14.13 -10.03
C ASN A 73 11.78 -13.22 -11.19
N GLY A 74 11.60 -13.67 -12.44
CA GLY A 74 11.86 -12.85 -13.63
C GLY A 74 11.00 -11.59 -13.67
N LEU A 75 9.70 -11.73 -13.42
CA LEU A 75 8.74 -10.64 -13.36
C LEU A 75 9.12 -9.60 -12.28
N ALA A 76 9.49 -10.06 -11.08
CA ALA A 76 9.94 -9.19 -10.01
C ALA A 76 11.19 -8.40 -10.39
N GLN A 77 12.18 -9.04 -11.03
CA GLN A 77 13.39 -8.35 -11.49
C GLN A 77 13.09 -7.30 -12.56
N GLN A 78 12.21 -7.61 -13.52
CA GLN A 78 11.78 -6.63 -14.54
C GLN A 78 11.12 -5.41 -13.91
N LEU A 79 10.22 -5.61 -12.95
CA LEU A 79 9.56 -4.52 -12.24
C LEU A 79 10.54 -3.66 -11.42
N ILE A 80 11.57 -4.27 -10.81
CA ILE A 80 12.63 -3.53 -10.11
C ILE A 80 13.45 -2.68 -11.09
N ILE A 81 13.82 -3.23 -12.25
CA ILE A 81 14.52 -2.49 -13.30
C ILE A 81 13.69 -1.30 -13.76
N ILE A 82 12.41 -1.52 -14.07
CA ILE A 82 11.46 -0.47 -14.48
C ILE A 82 11.36 0.65 -13.44
N ALA A 83 11.25 0.28 -12.15
CA ALA A 83 11.17 1.25 -11.07
C ALA A 83 12.42 2.17 -11.01
N ASN A 84 13.61 1.57 -11.17
CA ASN A 84 14.88 2.29 -11.08
C ASN A 84 15.14 3.15 -12.32
N ASP A 85 14.99 2.58 -13.52
CA ASP A 85 15.36 3.22 -14.78
C ASP A 85 14.41 4.38 -15.10
N HIS A 86 13.10 4.18 -14.91
CA HIS A 86 12.09 5.21 -15.16
C HIS A 86 11.77 6.06 -13.92
N LYS A 87 12.49 5.87 -12.80
CA LYS A 87 12.27 6.57 -11.52
C LYS A 87 10.79 6.56 -11.12
N SER A 88 10.14 5.42 -11.30
CA SER A 88 8.71 5.23 -11.09
C SER A 88 8.47 4.36 -9.85
N ALA A 89 7.41 4.65 -9.11
CA ALA A 89 6.95 3.77 -8.05
C ALA A 89 6.22 2.57 -8.66
N VAL A 90 6.56 1.36 -8.21
CA VAL A 90 5.83 0.14 -8.57
C VAL A 90 5.08 -0.36 -7.34
N VAL A 91 3.76 -0.46 -7.45
CA VAL A 91 2.87 -0.94 -6.39
C VAL A 91 2.20 -2.22 -6.85
N LEU A 92 2.31 -3.26 -6.04
CA LEU A 92 1.71 -4.56 -6.31
C LEU A 92 0.68 -4.86 -5.24
N THR A 93 -0.54 -5.21 -5.63
CA THR A 93 -1.51 -5.77 -4.67
C THR A 93 -1.35 -7.28 -4.63
N ASN A 94 -1.46 -7.85 -3.43
CA ASN A 94 -1.38 -9.29 -3.23
C ASN A 94 -2.50 -9.73 -2.30
N GLN A 95 -2.94 -10.97 -2.46
CA GLN A 95 -3.99 -11.56 -1.63
C GLN A 95 -3.36 -12.40 -0.52
N MET A 96 -4.07 -12.52 0.60
CA MET A 96 -3.73 -13.46 1.66
C MET A 96 -4.29 -14.85 1.34
N THR A 97 -3.60 -15.88 1.79
CA THR A 97 -4.01 -17.28 1.77
C THR A 97 -3.78 -17.89 3.15
N THR A 98 -4.30 -19.09 3.38
CA THR A 98 -4.15 -19.80 4.64
C THR A 98 -3.09 -20.89 4.49
N ARG A 99 -2.05 -20.84 5.34
CA ARG A 99 -1.14 -21.97 5.53
C ARG A 99 -1.72 -22.85 6.63
N ILE A 100 -1.97 -24.12 6.31
CA ILE A 100 -2.47 -25.12 7.27
C ILE A 100 -1.29 -26.00 7.68
N GLY A 101 -0.95 -25.97 8.96
CA GLY A 101 0.09 -26.80 9.58
C GLY A 101 -0.49 -27.85 10.54
N GLN A 102 0.37 -28.48 11.34
CA GLN A 102 -0.02 -29.47 12.34
C GLN A 102 -0.83 -28.83 13.50
N GLY A 103 -2.13 -28.61 13.27
CA GLY A 103 -3.08 -28.09 14.26
C GLY A 103 -3.21 -26.56 14.31
N GLN A 104 -2.53 -25.82 13.43
CA GLN A 104 -2.63 -24.36 13.35
C GLN A 104 -2.85 -23.90 11.91
N SER A 105 -3.71 -22.89 11.75
CA SER A 105 -3.93 -22.20 10.47
C SER A 105 -3.49 -20.75 10.62
N THR A 106 -2.63 -20.28 9.73
CA THR A 106 -2.13 -18.90 9.76
C THR A 106 -2.34 -18.22 8.42
N LEU A 107 -2.72 -16.93 8.46
CA LEU A 107 -2.80 -16.11 7.26
C LEU A 107 -1.38 -15.76 6.80
N VAL A 108 -1.12 -15.99 5.52
CA VAL A 108 0.15 -15.68 4.88
C VAL A 108 -0.09 -15.02 3.51
N PRO A 109 0.79 -14.12 3.05
CA PRO A 109 0.70 -13.60 1.68
C PRO A 109 0.80 -14.74 0.65
N ALA A 110 0.03 -14.66 -0.42
CA ALA A 110 0.15 -15.59 -1.53
C ALA A 110 1.53 -15.47 -2.22
N LEU A 111 1.87 -16.49 -3.01
CA LEU A 111 3.13 -16.65 -3.76
C LEU A 111 4.35 -17.11 -2.96
N GLY A 112 4.22 -17.25 -1.63
CA GLY A 112 5.23 -17.85 -0.78
C GLY A 112 6.37 -16.90 -0.39
N GLU A 113 7.28 -17.40 0.44
CA GLU A 113 8.32 -16.59 1.08
C GLU A 113 9.31 -15.99 0.06
N SER A 114 9.72 -16.78 -0.94
CA SER A 114 10.64 -16.34 -2.00
C SER A 114 10.13 -15.09 -2.72
N TRP A 115 8.83 -15.06 -3.07
CA TRP A 115 8.21 -13.87 -3.66
C TRP A 115 8.22 -12.68 -2.68
N GLY A 116 7.92 -12.95 -1.41
CA GLY A 116 7.98 -11.92 -0.38
C GLY A 116 9.29 -11.15 -0.43
N HIS A 117 10.44 -11.84 -0.55
CA HIS A 117 11.76 -11.19 -0.55
C HIS A 117 11.97 -10.15 -1.65
N ALA A 118 11.26 -10.24 -2.78
CA ALA A 118 11.35 -9.26 -3.86
C ALA A 118 10.82 -7.87 -3.44
N ALA A 119 9.79 -7.82 -2.58
CA ALA A 119 9.23 -6.56 -2.10
C ALA A 119 10.03 -6.01 -0.91
N THR A 120 10.59 -4.82 -1.09
CA THR A 120 11.38 -4.10 -0.07
C THR A 120 10.49 -3.44 0.98
N VAL A 121 9.34 -2.91 0.56
CA VAL A 121 8.32 -2.31 1.42
C VAL A 121 7.04 -3.14 1.35
N ARG A 122 6.45 -3.47 2.50
CA ARG A 122 5.22 -4.27 2.58
C ARG A 122 4.22 -3.66 3.54
N LEU A 123 3.02 -3.41 3.03
CA LEU A 123 1.86 -2.99 3.81
C LEU A 123 0.88 -4.15 3.94
N ILE A 124 0.42 -4.41 5.16
CA ILE A 124 -0.66 -5.35 5.44
C ILE A 124 -1.88 -4.56 5.86
N PHE A 125 -2.95 -4.69 5.09
CA PHE A 125 -4.25 -4.11 5.43
C PHE A 125 -5.11 -5.17 6.10
N HIS A 126 -5.63 -4.88 7.28
CA HIS A 126 -6.46 -5.81 8.06
C HIS A 126 -7.54 -5.08 8.84
N TRP A 127 -8.46 -5.86 9.40
CA TRP A 127 -9.50 -5.37 10.29
C TRP A 127 -9.20 -5.83 11.71
N ASP A 128 -9.36 -4.91 12.66
CA ASP A 128 -9.33 -5.19 14.08
C ASP A 128 -10.49 -4.47 14.76
N ASN A 129 -11.36 -5.19 15.46
CA ASN A 129 -12.52 -4.64 16.18
C ASN A 129 -13.34 -3.61 15.37
N SER A 130 -13.63 -3.90 14.09
CA SER A 130 -14.34 -3.02 13.14
C SER A 130 -13.59 -1.76 12.69
N GLN A 131 -12.31 -1.60 13.05
CA GLN A 131 -11.42 -0.58 12.53
C GLN A 131 -10.52 -1.16 11.43
N ARG A 132 -10.29 -0.39 10.36
CA ARG A 132 -9.31 -0.77 9.34
C ARG A 132 -7.94 -0.29 9.76
N LEU A 133 -6.96 -1.19 9.72
CA LEU A 133 -5.58 -0.94 10.09
C LEU A 133 -4.65 -1.23 8.91
N ALA A 134 -3.65 -0.37 8.74
CA ALA A 134 -2.55 -0.57 7.80
C ALA A 134 -1.26 -0.74 8.60
N THR A 135 -0.62 -1.89 8.47
CA THR A 135 0.64 -2.23 9.14
C THR A 135 1.78 -2.18 8.14
N LEU A 136 2.79 -1.35 8.40
CA LEU A 136 4.07 -1.40 7.71
C LEU A 136 4.87 -2.59 8.21
N TYR A 137 4.64 -3.76 7.61
CA TYR A 137 5.21 -5.02 8.05
C TYR A 137 6.72 -5.14 7.77
N LYS A 138 7.19 -4.56 6.65
CA LYS A 138 8.60 -4.57 6.30
C LYS A 138 8.98 -3.28 5.60
N SER A 139 10.11 -2.70 6.00
CA SER A 139 10.75 -1.57 5.32
C SER A 139 12.25 -1.57 5.64
N PRO A 140 13.13 -1.20 4.69
CA PRO A 140 14.56 -1.02 4.98
C PRO A 140 14.86 0.26 5.79
N SER A 141 13.95 1.23 5.81
CA SER A 141 14.20 2.58 6.34
C SER A 141 13.27 3.00 7.48
N GLN A 142 12.23 2.22 7.76
CA GLN A 142 11.19 2.57 8.74
C GLN A 142 10.91 1.39 9.67
N LYS A 143 10.59 1.69 10.93
CA LYS A 143 10.18 0.68 11.90
C LYS A 143 8.78 0.16 11.58
N GLU A 144 8.53 -1.09 11.95
CA GLU A 144 7.18 -1.64 11.91
C GLU A 144 6.23 -0.77 12.74
N SER A 145 5.11 -0.42 12.14
CA SER A 145 4.11 0.46 12.73
C SER A 145 2.74 0.13 12.15
N THR A 146 1.70 0.35 12.94
CA THR A 146 0.32 0.13 12.53
C THR A 146 -0.46 1.42 12.74
N ILE A 147 -1.18 1.85 11.70
CA ILE A 147 -2.02 3.04 11.74
C ILE A 147 -3.45 2.69 11.36
N PRO A 148 -4.45 3.34 11.99
CA PRO A 148 -5.82 3.22 11.57
C PRO A 148 -6.10 4.11 10.35
N PHE A 149 -7.02 3.68 9.50
CA PHE A 149 -7.50 4.47 8.35
C PHE A 149 -8.99 4.20 8.10
N ASN A 150 -9.63 5.07 7.33
CA ASN A 150 -10.99 4.90 6.85
C ASN A 150 -11.04 4.94 5.32
N ILE A 151 -12.03 4.23 4.74
CA ILE A 151 -12.38 4.37 3.33
C ILE A 151 -13.74 5.05 3.27
N THR A 152 -13.78 6.21 2.62
CA THR A 152 -14.99 7.02 2.45
C THR A 152 -15.34 7.12 0.96
N SER A 153 -16.43 7.80 0.61
CA SER A 153 -16.74 8.16 -0.79
C SER A 153 -15.62 8.96 -1.47
N HIS A 154 -14.72 9.58 -0.70
CA HIS A 154 -13.58 10.33 -1.22
C HIS A 154 -12.25 9.53 -1.19
N GLY A 155 -12.30 8.22 -0.89
CA GLY A 155 -11.14 7.33 -0.83
C GLY A 155 -10.56 7.16 0.58
N PHE A 156 -9.26 6.85 0.67
CA PHE A 156 -8.51 6.69 1.92
C PHE A 156 -8.47 7.98 2.73
N ARG A 157 -8.79 7.92 4.02
CA ARG A 157 -8.82 9.05 4.95
C ARG A 157 -8.26 8.67 6.30
N ASP A 158 -7.73 9.66 7.00
CA ASP A 158 -7.33 9.51 8.39
C ASP A 158 -8.56 9.23 9.27
N VAL A 159 -8.34 8.49 10.35
CA VAL A 159 -9.35 8.37 11.40
C VAL A 159 -9.35 9.68 12.18
N GLN A 160 -10.48 10.36 12.17
CA GLN A 160 -10.66 11.57 12.96
C GLN A 160 -10.48 11.23 14.45
N PRO A 161 -9.67 11.97 15.22
CA PRO A 161 -9.64 11.79 16.65
C PRO A 161 -11.05 12.01 17.21
N PRO A 162 -11.46 11.26 18.25
CA PRO A 162 -12.74 11.51 18.90
C PRO A 162 -12.81 12.99 19.29
N ALA A 163 -13.94 13.63 18.98
CA ALA A 163 -14.17 15.01 19.36
C ALA A 163 -13.86 15.14 20.85
N VAL A 164 -12.94 16.03 21.20
CA VAL A 164 -12.71 16.39 22.60
C VAL A 164 -14.02 17.00 23.07
N THR A 165 -14.85 16.22 23.77
CA THR A 165 -15.92 16.76 24.58
C THR A 165 -15.24 17.59 25.65
N GLN A 166 -15.11 18.89 25.39
CA GLN A 166 -15.00 19.86 26.45
C GLN A 166 -16.31 19.78 27.23
N ASN A 167 -16.39 18.84 28.16
CA ASN A 167 -17.29 18.99 29.28
C ASN A 167 -16.76 20.21 30.02
N ALA A 168 -17.38 21.37 29.75
CA ALA A 168 -17.37 22.49 30.66
C ALA A 168 -18.14 22.05 31.91
N GLU A 169 -17.54 21.15 32.70
CA GLU A 169 -17.92 20.98 34.09
C GLU A 169 -17.16 22.05 34.86
N ASP A 170 -17.93 23.06 35.25
CA ASP A 170 -17.63 24.14 36.17
C ASP A 170 -16.33 23.97 36.97
N THR A 171 -15.33 24.77 36.62
CA THR A 171 -14.22 25.09 37.50
C THR A 171 -14.77 25.95 38.65
N GLU A 172 -15.46 25.34 39.62
CA GLU A 172 -15.64 25.97 40.92
C GLU A 172 -14.26 26.16 41.55
N MET A 173 -13.78 27.40 41.47
CA MET A 173 -12.54 27.86 42.04
C MET A 173 -12.64 27.74 43.56
N ASN A 174 -12.18 26.62 44.12
CA ASN A 174 -12.16 26.38 45.56
C ASN A 174 -11.24 27.43 46.23
N PRO A 175 -11.77 28.37 47.04
CA PRO A 175 -11.02 29.53 47.54
C PRO A 175 -9.96 29.18 48.60
N ARG A 176 -9.70 27.90 48.86
CA ARG A 176 -8.78 27.41 49.91
C ARG A 176 -7.42 26.91 49.43
N LYS A 177 -7.10 26.94 48.13
CA LYS A 177 -5.75 26.59 47.65
C LYS A 177 -4.87 27.83 47.56
N ARG A 178 -3.91 27.99 48.48
CA ARG A 178 -2.83 28.98 48.39
C ARG A 178 -1.93 28.64 47.18
N PRO A 179 -1.53 29.63 46.35
CA PRO A 179 -0.59 29.40 45.27
C PRO A 179 0.81 29.13 45.85
N ARG A 180 1.47 28.10 45.34
CA ARG A 180 2.85 27.76 45.66
C ARG A 180 3.75 28.82 45.01
N ARG A 181 4.48 29.59 45.81
CA ARG A 181 5.56 30.46 45.32
C ARG A 181 6.67 29.57 44.76
N GLU A 182 7.07 29.82 43.53
CA GLU A 182 8.31 29.29 42.97
C GLU A 182 9.47 29.95 43.74
N GLU A 183 10.29 29.13 44.40
CA GLU A 183 11.58 29.58 44.91
C GLU A 183 12.57 29.52 43.74
N GLU A 184 13.09 30.69 43.36
CA GLU A 184 14.24 30.81 42.47
C GLU A 184 15.47 30.14 43.12
N LYS A 185 16.09 29.22 42.37
CA LYS A 185 17.54 29.01 42.37
C LYS A 185 18.00 28.36 41.08
#